data_AF-K1U4H0-F1
#
_entry.id   AF-K1U4H0-F1
#
_cell.length_a   1.000
_cell.length_b   1.000
_cell.length_c   1.000
_cell.angle_alpha   90.00
_cell.angle_beta   90.00
_cell.angle_gamma   90.00
#
_symmetry.space_group_name_H-M   'P 1'
#
loop_
_entity.id
_entity.type
_entity.pdbx_description
1 polymer ?
#
loop_
_entity_poly.entity_id
_entity_poly.type
_entity_poly.pdbx_seq_one_letter_code
_entity_poly.pdbx_strand_id
1 'polypeptide(L)'
;MKRTAAVIVTYNRKAMLQRCLRALCTQTAGVPELWVIDNASTDGTAELVAQLNLPTMHYYNTGKNLGGAGGFACGIQQAACSGAEYLWIMDDDCLPEPDALQQLLLADAELDGQYGWLSSRALAPDGKDQPMNLQRS
;
A
#
# COMPACT_ATOMS: atom_id res chain seq x y z
N MET A 1 -4.71 3.21 -17.22
CA MET A 1 -4.83 2.63 -15.87
C MET A 1 -5.78 3.52 -15.09
N LYS A 2 -6.76 2.95 -14.38
CA LYS A 2 -7.59 3.72 -13.43
C LYS A 2 -6.66 4.28 -12.34
N ARG A 3 -6.90 5.51 -11.86
CA ARG A 3 -6.00 6.15 -10.88
C ARG A 3 -6.05 5.39 -9.55
N THR A 4 -4.96 4.71 -9.19
CA THR A 4 -4.86 3.96 -7.94
C THR A 4 -3.83 4.60 -7.02
N ALA A 5 -4.21 4.83 -5.76
CA ALA A 5 -3.32 5.24 -4.69
C ALA A 5 -3.03 4.07 -3.77
N ALA A 6 -1.76 3.67 -3.68
CA ALA A 6 -1.29 2.73 -2.68
C ALA A 6 -1.06 3.45 -1.35
N VAL A 7 -1.71 3.01 -0.27
CA VAL A 7 -1.56 3.59 1.07
C VAL A 7 -0.77 2.63 1.93
N ILE A 8 0.39 3.05 2.39
CA ILE A 8 1.34 2.26 3.15
C ILE A 8 1.49 2.87 4.55
N VAL A 9 1.18 2.10 5.58
CA VAL A 9 1.41 2.53 6.98
C VAL A 9 2.72 1.94 7.48
N THR A 10 3.55 2.77 8.11
CA THR A 10 4.86 2.35 8.62
C THR A 10 5.14 2.90 10.02
N TYR A 11 5.92 2.16 10.80
CA TYR A 11 6.45 2.60 12.10
C TYR A 11 7.76 1.87 12.43
N ASN A 12 8.88 2.57 12.39
CA ASN A 12 10.23 2.06 12.74
C ASN A 12 10.63 0.78 11.97
N ARG A 13 10.29 0.72 10.69
CA ARG A 13 10.58 -0.42 9.81
C ARG A 13 11.14 0.02 8.45
N LYS A 14 12.01 1.03 8.42
CA LYS A 14 12.63 1.63 7.23
C LYS A 14 13.08 0.61 6.17
N ALA A 15 13.73 -0.48 6.59
CA ALA A 15 14.24 -1.50 5.66
C ALA A 15 13.11 -2.30 4.98
N MET A 16 12.00 -2.57 5.68
CA MET A 16 10.83 -3.24 5.08
C MET A 16 10.10 -2.29 4.16
N LEU A 17 9.86 -1.05 4.60
CA LEU A 17 9.26 0.00 3.78
C LEU A 17 10.03 0.16 2.46
N GLN A 18 11.36 0.20 2.49
CA GLN A 18 12.16 0.31 1.27
C GLN A 18 11.91 -0.84 0.29
N ARG A 19 11.71 -2.07 0.79
CA ARG A 19 11.41 -3.23 -0.04
C ARG A 19 9.99 -3.16 -0.61
N CYS A 20 9.03 -2.77 0.21
CA CYS A 20 7.63 -2.57 -0.21
C CYS A 20 7.54 -1.52 -1.32
N LEU A 21 8.14 -0.33 -1.13
CA LEU A 21 8.17 0.73 -2.13
C LEU A 21 8.81 0.28 -3.45
N ARG A 22 9.88 -0.54 -3.40
CA ARG A 22 10.48 -1.12 -4.61
C ARG A 22 9.51 -2.05 -5.34
N ALA A 23 8.80 -2.93 -4.62
CA ALA A 23 7.82 -3.85 -5.21
C ALA A 23 6.64 -3.11 -5.85
N LEU A 24 6.20 -2.02 -5.23
CA LEU A 24 5.16 -1.13 -5.78
C LEU A 24 5.64 -0.40 -7.05
N CYS A 25 6.91 -0.01 -7.12
CA CYS A 25 7.50 0.62 -8.31
C CYS A 25 7.69 -0.37 -9.48
N THR A 26 7.60 -1.67 -9.27
CA THR A 26 7.78 -2.70 -10.31
C THR A 26 6.46 -3.25 -10.87
N GLN A 27 5.33 -2.63 -10.54
CA GLN A 27 4.01 -3.11 -10.99
C GLN A 27 3.83 -2.97 -12.51
N THR A 28 3.34 -4.04 -13.15
CA THR A 28 3.11 -4.11 -14.61
C THR A 28 1.97 -3.24 -15.08
N ALA A 29 0.99 -2.95 -14.22
CA ALA A 29 -0.12 -2.03 -14.50
C ALA A 29 0.33 -0.56 -14.56
N GLY A 30 1.54 -0.26 -14.09
CA GLY A 30 2.05 1.09 -13.84
C GLY A 30 2.28 1.34 -12.36
N VAL A 31 3.14 2.32 -12.04
CA VAL A 31 3.42 2.71 -10.65
C VAL A 31 2.22 3.47 -10.09
N PRO A 32 1.58 3.01 -9.00
CA PRO A 32 0.49 3.75 -8.38
C PRO A 32 1.01 5.03 -7.70
N GLU A 33 0.09 5.94 -7.37
CA GLU A 33 0.40 7.03 -6.44
C GLU A 33 0.73 6.41 -5.06
N LEU A 34 1.80 6.85 -4.40
CA LEU A 34 2.29 6.22 -3.18
C LEU A 34 2.05 7.14 -1.99
N TRP A 35 1.23 6.72 -1.03
CA TRP A 35 0.98 7.44 0.21
C TRP A 35 1.65 6.73 1.37
N VAL A 36 2.82 7.23 1.80
CA VAL A 36 3.55 6.72 2.96
C VAL A 36 3.09 7.45 4.20
N ILE A 37 2.37 6.74 5.07
CA ILE A 37 1.86 7.24 6.34
C ILE A 37 2.77 6.74 7.46
N ASP A 38 3.57 7.64 7.98
CA ASP A 38 4.55 7.36 9.01
C ASP A 38 3.98 7.67 10.40
N ASN A 39 3.85 6.63 11.22
CA ASN A 39 3.33 6.69 12.58
C ASN A 39 4.36 7.22 13.60
N ALA A 40 5.09 8.29 13.24
CA ALA A 40 6.18 8.90 14.01
C ALA A 40 7.43 8.02 14.20
N SER A 41 7.93 7.46 13.10
CA SER A 41 9.21 6.74 13.09
C SER A 41 10.40 7.64 13.45
N THR A 42 11.42 7.02 14.05
CA THR A 42 12.68 7.67 14.47
C THR A 42 13.91 6.97 13.87
N ASP A 43 13.71 6.08 12.90
CA ASP A 43 14.72 5.17 12.36
C ASP A 43 15.34 5.63 11.01
N GLY A 44 15.03 6.85 10.59
CA GLY A 44 15.47 7.41 9.31
C GLY A 44 14.46 7.25 8.17
N THR A 45 13.20 6.94 8.47
CA THR A 45 12.14 6.71 7.48
C THR A 45 11.86 7.97 6.63
N ALA A 46 11.81 9.14 7.25
CA ALA A 46 11.61 10.40 6.54
C ALA A 46 12.72 10.66 5.51
N GLU A 47 13.97 10.39 5.88
CA GLU A 47 15.15 10.55 5.03
C GLU A 47 15.14 9.55 3.88
N LEU A 48 14.75 8.29 4.12
CA LEU A 48 14.57 7.30 3.06
C LEU A 48 13.57 7.79 2.01
N VAL A 49 12.40 8.27 2.47
CA VAL A 49 11.34 8.72 1.56
C VAL A 49 11.77 9.96 0.79
N ALA A 50 12.43 10.92 1.44
CA ALA A 50 12.99 12.10 0.78
C ALA A 50 14.05 11.73 -0.29
N GLN A 51 14.89 10.72 -0.02
CA GLN A 51 15.92 10.26 -0.96
C GLN A 51 15.37 9.61 -2.22
N LEU A 52 14.23 8.91 -2.13
CA LEU A 52 13.61 8.28 -3.29
C LEU A 52 13.06 9.30 -4.29
N ASN A 53 12.63 10.48 -3.82
CA ASN A 53 12.21 11.64 -4.62
C ASN A 53 11.31 11.30 -5.83
N LEU A 54 10.32 10.43 -5.59
CA LEU A 54 9.39 10.01 -6.63
C LEU A 54 8.28 11.06 -6.81
N PRO A 55 7.99 11.53 -8.04
CA PRO A 55 6.97 12.57 -8.27
C PRO A 55 5.56 12.19 -7.82
N THR A 56 5.25 10.90 -7.79
CA THR A 56 3.94 10.35 -7.42
C THR A 56 3.89 9.87 -5.97
N MET A 57 4.88 10.22 -5.14
CA MET A 57 4.96 9.79 -3.75
C MET A 57 4.68 10.95 -2.79
N HIS A 58 3.79 10.68 -1.85
CA HIS A 58 3.35 11.56 -0.79
C HIS A 58 3.77 10.96 0.56
N TYR A 59 4.32 11.80 1.43
CA TYR A 59 4.75 11.42 2.77
C TYR A 59 3.97 12.22 3.79
N TYR A 60 3.42 11.53 4.79
CA TYR A 60 2.74 12.16 5.90
C TYR A 60 3.15 11.52 7.21
N ASN A 61 3.74 12.31 8.11
CA ASN A 61 4.05 11.89 9.46
C ASN A 61 2.92 12.30 10.40
N THR A 62 2.36 11.35 11.15
CA THR A 62 1.23 11.59 12.05
C THR A 62 1.61 12.31 13.35
N GLY A 63 2.91 12.50 13.62
CA GLY A 63 3.46 13.14 14.81
C GLY A 63 3.38 12.31 16.09
N LYS A 64 2.64 11.19 16.07
CA LYS A 64 2.59 10.18 17.14
C LYS A 64 2.13 8.84 16.57
N ASN A 65 2.48 7.74 17.24
CA ASN A 65 1.99 6.43 16.84
C ASN A 65 0.47 6.30 17.11
N LEU A 66 -0.32 6.25 16.04
CA LEU A 66 -1.78 6.11 16.08
C LEU A 66 -2.25 4.64 16.06
N GLY A 67 -1.32 3.69 16.06
CA GLY A 67 -1.59 2.29 15.73
C GLY A 67 -1.90 2.09 14.24
N GLY A 68 -2.03 0.82 13.82
CA GLY A 68 -2.30 0.47 12.42
C GLY A 68 -3.60 1.08 11.89
N ALA A 69 -4.71 0.88 12.61
CA ALA A 69 -6.01 1.42 12.21
C ALA A 69 -6.03 2.95 12.10
N GLY A 70 -5.38 3.66 13.03
CA GLY A 70 -5.29 5.11 13.00
C GLY A 70 -4.42 5.62 11.83
N GLY A 71 -3.30 4.93 11.55
CA GLY A 71 -2.48 5.21 10.38
C GLY A 71 -3.24 5.00 9.07
N PHE A 72 -3.96 3.88 8.93
CA PHE A 72 -4.77 3.61 7.74
C PHE A 72 -5.90 4.61 7.56
N ALA A 73 -6.63 4.94 8.62
CA ALA A 73 -7.70 5.94 8.55
C ALA A 73 -7.18 7.30 8.06
N CYS A 74 -6.03 7.74 8.59
CA CYS A 74 -5.34 8.95 8.17
C CYS A 74 -4.94 8.90 6.67
N GLY A 75 -4.33 7.80 6.24
CA GLY A 75 -3.89 7.62 4.87
C GLY A 75 -5.01 7.53 3.85
N ILE A 76 -6.05 6.76 4.16
CA ILE A 76 -7.25 6.62 3.34
C ILE A 76 -7.91 7.98 3.14
N GLN A 77 -8.04 8.78 4.21
CA GLN A 77 -8.62 10.12 4.11
C GLN A 77 -7.80 11.03 3.17
N GLN A 78 -6.47 11.00 3.26
CA GLN A 78 -5.61 11.82 2.42
C GLN A 78 -5.63 11.38 0.95
N ALA A 79 -5.49 10.08 0.71
CA ALA A 79 -5.48 9.51 -0.63
C ALA A 79 -6.85 9.65 -1.33
N ALA A 80 -7.97 9.50 -0.60
CA ALA A 80 -9.30 9.74 -1.18
C ALA A 80 -9.47 11.19 -1.68
N CYS A 81 -8.84 12.16 -1.01
CA CYS A 81 -8.85 13.55 -1.43
C CYS A 81 -7.93 13.85 -2.63
N SER A 82 -7.06 12.92 -3.06
CA SER A 82 -6.20 13.10 -4.24
C SER A 82 -6.94 12.92 -5.57
N GLY A 83 -8.17 12.40 -5.53
CA GLY A 83 -8.94 12.06 -6.72
C GLY A 83 -8.59 10.67 -7.30
N ALA A 84 -7.95 9.82 -6.50
CA ALA A 84 -7.79 8.40 -6.81
C ALA A 84 -9.16 7.70 -6.96
N GLU A 85 -9.26 6.82 -7.95
CA GLU A 85 -10.44 5.98 -8.19
C GLU A 85 -10.41 4.74 -7.29
N TYR A 86 -9.22 4.23 -6.99
CA TYR A 86 -9.03 3.12 -6.04
C TYR A 86 -7.98 3.44 -4.98
N LEU A 87 -8.21 2.88 -3.80
CA LEU A 87 -7.24 2.83 -2.72
C LEU A 87 -6.75 1.39 -2.56
N TRP A 88 -5.43 1.20 -2.64
CA TRP A 88 -4.78 -0.08 -2.43
C TRP A 88 -3.96 -0.03 -1.16
N ILE A 89 -4.54 -0.51 -0.06
CA ILE A 89 -3.99 -0.31 1.28
C ILE A 89 -3.17 -1.54 1.72
N MET A 90 -2.01 -1.32 2.35
CA MET A 90 -1.14 -2.38 2.86
C MET A 90 -0.20 -1.90 3.97
N ASP A 91 0.34 -2.85 4.74
CA ASP A 91 1.46 -2.58 5.66
C ASP A 91 2.79 -2.50 4.91
N ASP A 92 3.81 -1.97 5.58
CA ASP A 92 5.19 -1.78 5.05
C ASP A 92 5.99 -3.06 4.79
N ASP A 93 5.44 -4.23 5.13
CA ASP A 93 6.02 -5.56 4.88
C ASP A 93 5.31 -6.32 3.75
N CYS A 94 4.32 -5.71 3.10
CA CYS A 94 3.68 -6.28 1.93
C CYS A 94 4.57 -6.15 0.69
N LEU A 95 4.87 -7.28 0.05
CA LEU A 95 5.69 -7.36 -1.16
C LEU A 95 4.83 -7.87 -2.32
N PRO A 96 4.01 -6.99 -2.94
CA PRO A 96 3.16 -7.41 -4.06
C PRO A 96 4.00 -7.95 -5.22
N GLU A 97 3.55 -9.06 -5.80
CA GLU A 97 4.12 -9.58 -7.04
C GLU A 97 3.95 -8.55 -8.17
N PRO A 98 4.81 -8.57 -9.22
CA PRO A 98 4.79 -7.55 -10.26
C PRO A 98 3.44 -7.34 -10.95
N ASP A 99 2.58 -8.34 -11.02
CA ASP A 99 1.25 -8.25 -11.63
C ASP A 99 0.10 -8.10 -10.62
N ALA A 100 0.37 -7.99 -9.32
CA ALA A 100 -0.68 -7.97 -8.28
C ALA A 100 -1.73 -6.88 -8.51
N LEU A 101 -1.31 -5.66 -8.84
CA LEU A 101 -2.24 -4.57 -9.16
C LEU A 101 -3.00 -4.81 -10.47
N GLN A 102 -2.31 -5.39 -11.47
CA GLN A 102 -2.95 -5.74 -12.74
C GLN A 102 -4.08 -6.76 -12.52
N GLN A 103 -3.86 -7.79 -11.71
CA GLN A 103 -4.88 -8.80 -11.40
C GLN A 103 -6.09 -8.19 -10.67
N LEU A 104 -5.87 -7.25 -9.73
CA LEU A 104 -6.97 -6.55 -9.07
C LEU A 104 -7.79 -5.71 -10.05
N LEU A 105 -7.14 -5.02 -10.99
CA LEU A 105 -7.82 -4.23 -12.03
C LEU A 105 -8.57 -5.10 -13.05
N LEU A 106 -8.06 -6.30 -13.35
CA LEU A 106 -8.77 -7.27 -14.19
C LEU A 106 -10.01 -7.81 -13.47
N ALA A 107 -9.91 -8.15 -12.18
CA ALA A 107 -11.05 -8.58 -11.38
C ALA A 107 -12.12 -7.49 -11.25
N ASP A 108 -11.72 -6.22 -11.10
CA ASP A 108 -12.64 -5.08 -11.16
C ASP A 108 -13.42 -5.02 -12.48
N ALA A 109 -12.73 -5.18 -13.61
CA ALA A 109 -13.35 -5.19 -14.92
C ALA A 109 -14.28 -6.39 -15.14
N GLU A 110 -13.92 -7.57 -14.62
CA GLU A 110 -14.74 -8.78 -14.71
C GLU A 110 -16.02 -8.69 -13.87
N LEU A 111 -15.91 -8.13 -12.67
CA LEU A 111 -17.02 -8.01 -11.73
C LEU A 111 -17.89 -6.77 -12.00
N ASP A 112 -17.46 -5.86 -12.88
CA ASP A 112 -18.20 -4.65 -13.27
C ASP A 112 -18.70 -3.85 -12.06
N GLY A 113 -17.83 -3.68 -11.05
CA GLY A 113 -18.15 -2.97 -9.81
C GLY A 113 -19.11 -3.69 -8.85
N GLN A 114 -19.47 -4.96 -9.10
CA GLN A 114 -20.35 -5.75 -8.23
C GLN A 114 -19.59 -6.39 -7.06
N TYR A 115 -18.88 -5.58 -6.28
CA TYR A 115 -18.13 -6.01 -5.10
C TYR A 115 -18.01 -4.88 -4.06
N GLY A 116 -17.77 -5.25 -2.80
CA GLY A 116 -17.47 -4.27 -1.74
C GLY A 116 -16.00 -3.86 -1.72
N TRP A 117 -15.10 -4.84 -1.78
CA TRP A 117 -13.66 -4.65 -1.91
C TRP A 117 -13.05 -5.86 -2.61
N LEU A 118 -11.86 -5.68 -3.17
CA LEU A 118 -11.02 -6.76 -3.67
C LEU A 118 -9.83 -6.91 -2.72
N SER A 119 -9.37 -8.14 -2.51
CA SER A 119 -8.14 -8.37 -1.75
C SER A 119 -7.25 -9.37 -2.47
N SER A 120 -5.95 -9.11 -2.43
CA SER A 120 -4.95 -10.05 -2.92
C SER A 120 -4.92 -11.31 -2.05
N ARG A 121 -4.52 -12.42 -2.65
CA ARG A 121 -4.10 -13.62 -1.91
C ARG A 121 -2.77 -13.31 -1.22
N ALA A 122 -2.74 -13.35 0.11
CA ALA A 122 -1.52 -13.11 0.86
C ALA A 122 -0.81 -14.43 1.17
N LEU A 123 0.47 -14.49 0.83
CA LEU A 123 1.31 -15.66 1.04
C LEU A 123 2.31 -15.39 2.17
N ALA A 124 2.58 -16.43 2.96
CA ALA A 124 3.70 -16.47 3.88
C ALA A 124 5.03 -16.64 3.12
N PRO A 125 6.19 -16.39 3.75
CA PRO A 125 7.50 -16.55 3.10
C PRO A 125 7.79 -17.97 2.56
N ASP A 126 7.10 -19.00 3.06
CA ASP A 126 7.20 -20.38 2.56
C ASP A 126 6.28 -20.67 1.35
N GLY A 127 5.60 -19.64 0.84
CA GLY A 127 4.70 -19.71 -0.32
C GLY A 127 3.31 -20.25 0.00
N LYS A 128 3.02 -20.59 1.26
CA LYS A 128 1.67 -21.03 1.66
C LYS A 128 0.77 -19.84 1.96
N ASP A 129 -0.53 -20.09 1.98
CA ASP A 129 -1.49 -19.06 2.38
C ASP A 129 -1.21 -18.56 3.79
N GLN A 130 -1.21 -17.23 3.95
CA GLN A 130 -1.05 -16.60 5.25
C GLN A 130 -2.33 -16.80 6.06
N PRO A 131 -2.32 -17.57 7.18
CA PRO A 131 -3.56 -17.98 7.86
C PRO A 131 -4.41 -16.82 8.38
N MET A 132 -3.79 -15.67 8.68
CA MET A 132 -4.48 -14.45 9.14
C MET A 132 -5.20 -13.71 8.02
N ASN A 133 -4.82 -13.92 6.78
CA ASN A 133 -5.33 -13.20 5.61
C ASN A 133 -6.18 -14.08 4.69
N LEU A 134 -6.40 -15.33 5.07
CA LEU A 134 -7.35 -16.22 4.39
C LEU A 134 -8.76 -15.63 4.51
N GLN A 135 -9.37 -15.36 3.36
CA GLN A 135 -10.79 -15.03 3.29
C GLN A 135 -11.60 -16.21 3.82
N ARG A 136 -12.50 -15.92 4.77
CA ARG A 136 -13.44 -16.90 5.30
C ARG A 136 -14.83 -16.56 4.78
N SER A 137 -15.56 -17.61 4.39
CA SER A 137 -16.99 -17.50 4.06
C SER A 137 -17.84 -17.37 5.30
#